data_AF-A0A382CMM8-F1
#
_entry.id   AF-A0A382CMM8-F1
#
_cell.length_a   1.000
_cell.length_b   1.000
_cell.length_c   1.000
_cell.angle_alpha   90.00
_cell.angle_beta   90.00
_cell.angle_gamma   90.00
#
_symmetry.space_group_name_H-M   'P 1'
#
loop_
_entity.id
_entity.type
_entity.pdbx_description
1 polymer ?
#
loop_
_entity_poly.entity_id
_entity_poly.type
_entity_poly.pdbx_seq_one_letter_code
_entity_poly.pdbx_strand_id
1 'polypeptide(L)'
;MNLHEYQAKELMARHGVSIPAGLPATSVEEARAAIEKLFDEGHKRVVVKSQIHAGGRGKGTFTDGFKGGVHLADSVEDATTKAQAMLGNVLVTKQTGDVGKKVNRLLITSAQEIKDE
;
A
#
# COMPACT_ATOMS: atom_id res chain seq x y z
N MET A 1 11.34 -3.75 18.15
CA MET A 1 10.06 -4.35 17.68
C MET A 1 9.30 -3.28 16.91
N ASN A 2 8.80 -3.57 15.70
CA ASN A 2 8.12 -2.59 14.85
C ASN A 2 6.73 -3.11 14.43
N LEU A 3 5.75 -2.21 14.31
CA LEU A 3 4.46 -2.51 13.67
C LEU A 3 4.51 -2.20 12.17
N HIS A 4 3.71 -2.89 11.38
CA HIS A 4 3.42 -2.48 10.01
C HIS A 4 2.49 -1.25 10.00
N GLU A 5 2.48 -0.50 8.89
CA GLU A 5 1.64 0.69 8.73
C GLU A 5 0.16 0.37 8.97
N TYR A 6 -0.35 -0.74 8.42
CA TYR A 6 -1.76 -1.13 8.60
C TYR A 6 -2.10 -1.43 10.08
N GLN A 7 -1.19 -2.07 10.83
CA GLN A 7 -1.41 -2.40 12.25
C GLN A 7 -1.40 -1.14 13.12
N ALA A 8 -0.46 -0.23 12.84
CA ALA A 8 -0.40 1.04 13.54
C ALA A 8 -1.67 1.87 13.29
N LYS A 9 -2.15 1.91 12.05
CA LYS A 9 -3.41 2.58 11.69
C LYS A 9 -4.62 1.96 12.37
N GLU A 10 -4.75 0.63 12.35
CA GLU A 10 -5.83 -0.07 13.04
C GLU A 10 -5.81 0.19 14.56
N LEU A 11 -4.62 0.23 15.17
CA LEU A 11 -4.47 0.58 16.58
C LEU A 11 -4.92 2.02 16.86
N MET A 12 -4.54 2.98 16.01
CA MET A 12 -4.97 4.38 16.10
C MET A 12 -6.49 4.52 15.98
N ALA A 13 -7.11 3.87 14.99
CA ALA A 13 -8.55 3.90 14.77
C ALA A 13 -9.34 3.34 15.97
N ARG A 14 -8.85 2.24 16.58
CA ARG A 14 -9.45 1.66 17.80
C ARG A 14 -9.47 2.62 19.00
N HIS A 15 -8.61 3.65 18.98
CA HIS A 15 -8.56 4.68 20.02
C HIS A 15 -9.15 6.02 19.56
N GLY A 16 -9.96 6.02 18.50
CA GLY A 16 -10.70 7.19 18.04
C GLY A 16 -9.87 8.20 17.23
N VAL A 17 -8.63 7.86 16.86
CA VAL A 17 -7.81 8.72 15.98
C VAL A 17 -8.28 8.53 14.53
N SER A 18 -8.63 9.63 13.87
CA SER A 18 -9.01 9.63 12.47
C SER A 18 -7.85 9.20 11.58
N ILE A 19 -8.09 8.22 10.72
CA ILE A 19 -7.14 7.72 9.74
C ILE A 19 -7.80 7.68 8.35
N PRO A 20 -7.03 7.73 7.25
CA PRO A 20 -7.58 7.44 5.93
C PRO A 20 -8.16 6.02 5.89
N ALA A 21 -9.33 5.87 5.25
CA ALA A 21 -9.93 4.57 5.01
C ALA A 21 -8.95 3.64 4.29
N GLY A 22 -8.93 2.37 4.66
CA GLY A 22 -8.07 1.40 4.01
C GLY A 22 -8.14 0.02 4.61
N LEU A 23 -7.79 -0.97 3.80
CA LEU A 23 -7.84 -2.38 4.16
C LEU A 23 -6.51 -3.06 3.79
N PRO A 24 -5.96 -3.92 4.67
CA PRO A 24 -4.86 -4.79 4.29
C PRO A 24 -5.35 -5.89 3.34
N ALA A 25 -4.47 -6.32 2.44
CA ALA A 25 -4.74 -7.42 1.51
C ALA A 25 -3.53 -8.36 1.42
N THR A 26 -3.79 -9.66 1.46
CA THR A 26 -2.80 -10.74 1.33
C THR A 26 -2.94 -11.55 0.05
N SER A 27 -3.99 -11.32 -0.72
CA SER A 27 -4.15 -11.81 -2.09
C SER A 27 -4.52 -10.66 -3.05
N VAL A 28 -4.45 -10.93 -4.36
CA VAL A 28 -4.86 -9.96 -5.39
C VAL A 28 -6.37 -9.77 -5.35
N GLU A 29 -7.13 -10.81 -5.03
CA GLU A 29 -8.58 -10.79 -4.90
C GLU A 29 -9.01 -9.91 -3.72
N GLU A 30 -8.36 -10.06 -2.56
CA GLU A 30 -8.57 -9.18 -1.41
C GLU A 30 -8.21 -7.73 -1.73
N ALA A 31 -7.11 -7.51 -2.47
CA ALA A 31 -6.70 -6.18 -2.89
C ALA A 31 -7.76 -5.55 -3.81
N ARG A 32 -8.25 -6.29 -4.81
CA ARG A 32 -9.29 -5.84 -5.73
C ARG A 32 -10.58 -5.51 -4.99
N ALA A 33 -11.05 -6.37 -4.09
CA ALA A 33 -12.25 -6.12 -3.31
C ALA A 33 -12.11 -4.87 -2.42
N ALA A 34 -10.95 -4.65 -1.81
CA ALA A 34 -10.66 -3.43 -1.05
C ALA A 34 -10.64 -2.17 -1.94
N ILE A 35 -10.11 -2.28 -3.16
CA ILE A 35 -10.09 -1.19 -4.14
C ILE A 35 -11.52 -0.83 -4.56
N GLU A 36 -12.31 -1.81 -5.00
CA GLU A 36 -13.71 -1.64 -5.42
C GLU A 36 -14.52 -0.98 -4.29
N LYS A 37 -14.40 -1.49 -3.06
CA LYS A 37 -15.05 -0.90 -1.88
C LYS A 37 -14.73 0.60 -1.71
N LEU A 38 -13.46 1.00 -1.84
CA LEU A 38 -13.08 2.41 -1.67
C LEU A 38 -13.64 3.29 -2.79
N PHE A 39 -13.71 2.79 -4.02
CA PHE A 39 -14.35 3.52 -5.12
C PHE A 39 -15.87 3.63 -4.93
N ASP A 40 -16.53 2.56 -4.46
CA ASP A 40 -17.97 2.56 -4.15
C ASP A 40 -18.31 3.51 -2.98
N GLU A 41 -17.40 3.68 -2.02
CA GLU A 41 -17.48 4.69 -0.96
C GLU A 41 -17.28 6.14 -1.47
N GLY A 42 -17.02 6.33 -2.77
CA GLY A 42 -16.91 7.64 -3.42
C GLY A 42 -15.50 8.22 -3.45
N HIS A 43 -14.46 7.45 -3.10
CA HIS A 43 -13.09 7.90 -3.22
C HIS A 43 -12.64 7.97 -4.68
N LYS A 44 -12.13 9.12 -5.11
CA LYS A 44 -11.68 9.34 -6.50
C LYS A 44 -10.38 8.61 -6.85
N ARG A 45 -9.54 8.34 -5.85
CA ARG A 45 -8.21 7.74 -6.01
C ARG A 45 -7.89 6.85 -4.82
N VAL A 46 -7.14 5.80 -5.08
CA VAL A 46 -6.61 4.90 -4.05
C VAL A 46 -5.09 4.88 -4.09
N VAL A 47 -4.48 4.42 -3.00
CA VAL A 47 -3.04 4.21 -2.88
C VAL A 47 -2.77 2.74 -2.56
N VAL A 48 -1.94 2.09 -3.38
CA VAL A 48 -1.46 0.72 -3.16
C VAL A 48 -0.08 0.79 -2.49
N LYS A 49 0.05 0.27 -1.27
CA LYS A 49 1.27 0.40 -0.46
C LYS A 49 1.82 -0.95 -0.01
N SER A 50 3.08 -1.23 -0.34
CA SER A 50 3.82 -2.40 0.19
C SER A 50 3.94 -2.33 1.71
N GLN A 51 3.56 -3.43 2.39
CA GLN A 51 3.74 -3.58 3.83
C GLN A 51 5.02 -4.37 4.12
N ILE A 52 6.13 -3.65 4.29
CA ILE A 52 7.43 -4.21 4.72
C ILE A 52 7.99 -3.38 5.88
N HIS A 53 8.80 -4.01 6.75
CA HIS A 53 9.54 -3.30 7.79
C HIS A 53 10.82 -2.68 7.21
N ALA A 54 10.63 -1.63 6.40
CA ALA A 54 11.66 -0.74 5.88
C ALA A 54 11.00 0.55 5.36
N GLY A 55 11.68 1.68 5.51
CA GLY A 55 11.35 2.95 4.89
C GLY A 55 11.83 3.05 3.44
N GLY A 56 11.61 4.20 2.80
CA GLY A 56 12.03 4.43 1.42
C GLY A 56 11.23 3.69 0.35
N ARG A 57 10.09 3.07 0.72
CA ARG A 57 9.25 2.24 -0.16
C ARG A 57 8.89 2.94 -1.48
N GLY A 58 8.47 4.20 -1.45
CA GLY A 58 8.06 4.94 -2.66
C GLY A 58 9.18 5.13 -3.69
N LYS A 59 10.45 5.14 -3.26
CA LYS A 59 11.63 5.23 -4.14
C LYS A 59 12.31 3.87 -4.36
N GLY A 60 11.71 2.78 -3.88
CA GLY A 60 12.24 1.44 -4.04
C GLY A 60 12.08 0.90 -5.46
N THR A 61 12.69 -0.24 -5.75
CA THR A 61 12.54 -0.96 -7.01
C THR A 61 12.43 -2.43 -6.70
N PHE A 62 11.48 -3.11 -7.34
CA PHE A 62 11.30 -4.54 -7.23
C PHE A 62 12.35 -5.28 -8.04
N THR A 63 12.61 -6.54 -7.70
CA THR A 63 13.66 -7.35 -8.34
C THR A 63 13.43 -7.62 -9.82
N ASP A 64 12.20 -7.49 -10.31
CA ASP A 64 11.83 -7.59 -11.73
C ASP A 64 11.90 -6.24 -12.49
N GLY A 65 12.31 -5.16 -11.80
CA GLY A 65 12.43 -3.82 -12.36
C GLY A 65 11.20 -2.94 -12.17
N PHE A 66 10.09 -3.43 -11.60
CA PHE A 66 8.94 -2.59 -11.29
C PHE A 66 9.33 -1.51 -10.25
N LYS A 67 8.97 -0.24 -10.49
CA LYS A 67 9.47 0.88 -9.67
C LYS A 67 8.43 1.34 -8.66
N GLY A 68 8.88 1.57 -7.42
CA GLY A 68 8.09 2.15 -6.34
C GLY A 68 7.22 1.13 -5.60
N GLY A 69 7.28 1.13 -4.27
CA GLY A 69 6.41 0.35 -3.38
C GLY A 69 5.18 1.11 -2.87
N VAL A 70 4.90 2.29 -3.42
CA VAL A 70 3.75 3.14 -3.09
C VAL A 70 3.25 3.77 -4.38
N HIS A 71 2.02 3.45 -4.78
CA HIS A 71 1.44 3.93 -6.04
C HIS A 71 0.08 4.56 -5.82
N LEU A 72 -0.14 5.72 -6.44
CA LEU A 72 -1.48 6.28 -6.66
C LEU A 72 -2.13 5.58 -7.85
N ALA A 73 -3.44 5.36 -7.77
CA ALA A 73 -4.21 4.79 -8.86
C ALA A 73 -5.60 5.44 -8.96
N ASP A 74 -6.05 5.64 -10.19
CA ASP A 74 -7.26 6.40 -10.53
C ASP A 74 -8.42 5.50 -10.96
N SER A 75 -8.19 4.19 -11.07
CA SER A 75 -9.20 3.19 -11.40
C SER A 75 -8.95 1.86 -10.71
N VAL A 76 -9.99 1.01 -10.66
CA VAL A 76 -9.90 -0.35 -10.12
C VAL A 76 -8.87 -1.18 -10.88
N GLU A 77 -8.85 -1.08 -12.21
CA GLU A 77 -7.95 -1.84 -13.08
C GLU A 77 -6.48 -1.46 -12.86
N ASP A 78 -6.18 -0.17 -12.83
CA ASP A 78 -4.83 0.34 -12.60
C ASP A 78 -4.31 -0.06 -11.20
N ALA A 79 -5.13 0.12 -10.17
CA ALA A 79 -4.80 -0.27 -8.80
C ALA A 79 -4.58 -1.79 -8.66
N THR A 80 -5.41 -2.60 -9.34
CA THR A 80 -5.29 -4.07 -9.32
C THR A 80 -4.00 -4.52 -10.02
N THR A 81 -3.66 -3.90 -11.16
CA THR A 81 -2.42 -4.18 -11.91
C THR A 81 -1.18 -3.87 -11.06
N LYS A 82 -1.18 -2.74 -10.36
CA LYS A 82 -0.13 -2.38 -9.40
C LYS A 82 -0.05 -3.40 -8.24
N ALA A 83 -1.19 -3.82 -7.70
CA ALA A 83 -1.22 -4.82 -6.64
C ALA A 83 -0.62 -6.16 -7.10
N GLN A 84 -0.93 -6.61 -8.31
CA GLN A 84 -0.36 -7.83 -8.91
C GLN A 84 1.16 -7.75 -9.08
N ALA A 85 1.68 -6.62 -9.56
CA ALA A 85 3.13 -6.42 -9.72
C ALA A 85 3.88 -6.41 -8.39
N MET A 86 3.23 -5.96 -7.31
CA MET A 86 3.86 -5.77 -6.01
C MET A 86 3.76 -6.99 -5.10
N LEU A 87 2.61 -7.67 -5.05
CA LEU A 87 2.34 -8.74 -4.09
C LEU A 87 3.13 -10.01 -4.44
N GLY A 88 3.79 -10.61 -3.45
CA GLY A 88 4.66 -11.77 -3.63
C GLY A 88 6.07 -11.44 -4.16
N ASN A 89 6.27 -10.23 -4.67
CA ASN A 89 7.54 -9.76 -5.23
C ASN A 89 8.49 -9.23 -4.12
N VAL A 90 9.77 -8.99 -4.45
CA VAL A 90 10.79 -8.49 -3.52
C VAL A 90 11.08 -7.03 -3.80
N LEU A 91 10.80 -6.16 -2.82
CA LEU A 91 11.05 -4.73 -2.91
C LEU A 91 12.43 -4.38 -2.32
N VAL A 92 13.30 -3.82 -3.14
CA VAL A 92 14.58 -3.23 -2.74
C VAL A 92 14.40 -1.75 -2.45
N THR A 93 14.89 -1.29 -1.31
CA THR A 93 14.94 0.11 -0.90
C THR A 93 16.32 0.43 -0.36
N LYS A 94 16.64 1.72 -0.17
CA LYS A 94 17.88 2.13 0.50
C LYS A 94 18.08 1.48 1.89
N GLN A 95 16.99 1.13 2.60
CA GLN A 95 17.05 0.60 3.97
C GLN A 95 17.02 -0.93 4.04
N THR A 96 16.67 -1.63 2.95
CA THR A 96 16.71 -3.09 2.90
C THR A 96 18.06 -3.64 2.44
N GLY A 97 18.89 -2.79 1.81
CA GLY A 97 20.02 -3.24 1.02
C GLY A 97 19.56 -4.06 -0.20
N ASP A 98 20.53 -4.65 -0.90
CA ASP A 98 20.31 -5.35 -2.18
C ASP A 98 19.43 -6.60 -2.06
N VAL A 99 19.37 -7.19 -0.86
CA VAL A 99 18.53 -8.37 -0.57
C VAL A 99 17.03 -8.03 -0.68
N GLY A 100 16.64 -6.78 -0.42
CA GLY A 100 15.24 -6.37 -0.43
C GLY A 100 14.40 -7.03 0.67
N LYS A 101 13.08 -6.89 0.56
CA LYS A 101 12.10 -7.63 1.37
C LYS A 101 10.91 -8.06 0.53
N LYS A 102 10.51 -9.32 0.72
CA LYS A 102 9.29 -9.86 0.10
C LYS A 102 8.05 -9.14 0.61
N VAL A 103 7.20 -8.71 -0.30
CA VAL A 103 5.93 -8.04 -0.01
C VAL A 103 4.84 -9.12 0.08
N ASN A 104 4.53 -9.56 1.30
CA ASN A 104 3.46 -10.55 1.53
C ASN A 104 2.09 -9.92 1.82
N ARG A 105 2.03 -8.59 1.91
CA ARG A 105 0.82 -7.85 2.22
C ARG A 105 0.87 -6.45 1.61
N LEU A 106 -0.27 -6.00 1.13
CA LEU A 106 -0.52 -4.64 0.69
C LEU A 106 -1.45 -3.93 1.67
N LEU A 107 -1.37 -2.61 1.68
CA LEU A 107 -2.41 -1.75 2.25
C LEU A 107 -3.01 -0.97 1.09
N ILE A 108 -4.31 -1.14 0.86
CA ILE A 108 -5.10 -0.33 -0.05
C ILE A 108 -5.76 0.76 0.79
N THR A 109 -5.58 2.02 0.45
CA THR A 109 -6.08 3.14 1.26
C THR A 109 -6.54 4.29 0.38
N SER A 110 -7.53 5.07 0.81
CA SER A 110 -7.97 6.25 0.07
C SER A 110 -6.86 7.31 0.00
N ALA A 111 -6.70 7.92 -1.17
CA ALA A 111 -5.85 9.08 -1.31
C ALA A 111 -6.50 10.29 -0.61
N GLN A 112 -5.70 11.08 0.09
CA GLN A 112 -6.14 12.30 0.76
C GLN A 112 -5.45 13.49 0.12
N GLU A 113 -6.20 14.56 -0.10
CA GLU A 113 -5.62 15.86 -0.43
C GLU A 113 -5.14 16.50 0.87
N ILE A 114 -3.85 16.82 0.92
CA ILE A 114 -3.23 17.51 2.05
C ILE A 114 -2.76 18.85 1.50
N LYS A 115 -3.21 19.94 2.11
CA LYS A 115 -2.76 21.28 1.71
C LYS A 115 -1.31 21.45 2.14
N ASP A 116 -0.49 22.01 1.27
CA ASP A 116 0.81 22.55 1.67
C ASP A 116 0.55 23.80 2.53
N GLU A 117 1.20 23.86 3.69
CA GLU A 117 1.18 25.00 4.62
C GLU A 117 2.18 26.08 4.21
#